data_AF-A0A4V6ALH1-F1
#
_entry.id   AF-A0A4V6ALH1-F1
#
_cell.length_a   1.000
_cell.length_b   1.000
_cell.length_c   1.000
_cell.angle_alpha   90.00
_cell.angle_beta   90.00
_cell.angle_gamma   90.00
#
_symmetry.space_group_name_H-M   'P 1'
#
loop_
_entity.id
_entity.type
_entity.pdbx_description
1 polymer ?
#
loop_
_entity_poly.entity_id
_entity_poly.type
_entity_poly.pdbx_seq_one_letter_code
_entity_poly.pdbx_strand_id
1 'polypeptide(L)'
;MSETLSCPACKSNGQTDIKGCSSCGYSFEATSEEQSKFIGQLILKKSTLKEAKTKLKRARIALWIIGGYFVLSGVYFMLTFEAFSPLYFVPPMIFGLLFIGFGFLTFKSPIISIVISLILIISYWGFNAVIDINAIIRGLLFKIVILMVMIHALMSTIQAKSIQKKVNI
;
A
#
# COMPACT_ATOMS: atom_id res chain seq x y z
N MET A 1 17.41 30.31 34.27
CA MET A 1 17.21 30.38 32.80
C MET A 1 17.64 29.03 32.25
N SER A 2 16.70 28.16 31.86
CA SER A 2 17.02 26.83 31.34
C SER A 2 17.37 26.95 29.85
N GLU A 3 18.63 26.73 29.49
CA GLU A 3 19.04 26.61 28.09
C GLU A 3 18.32 25.41 27.45
N THR A 4 17.48 25.66 26.45
CA THR A 4 16.78 24.62 25.73
C THR A 4 17.72 23.98 24.71
N LEU A 5 18.21 22.78 24.99
CA LEU A 5 19.06 22.04 24.05
C LEU A 5 18.19 21.40 22.94
N SER A 6 18.64 21.51 21.68
CA SER A 6 18.06 20.79 20.53
C SER A 6 18.85 19.51 20.26
N CYS A 7 18.17 18.36 20.16
CA CYS A 7 18.84 17.08 19.90
C CYS A 7 19.35 16.99 18.44
N PRO A 8 20.64 16.70 18.19
CA PRO A 8 21.17 16.59 16.83
C PRO A 8 20.63 15.37 16.07
N ALA A 9 20.26 14.29 16.76
CA ALA A 9 19.78 13.05 16.14
C ALA A 9 18.30 13.10 15.71
N CYS A 10 17.42 13.65 16.55
CA CYS A 10 15.98 13.65 16.29
C CYS A 10 15.34 15.04 16.15
N LYS A 11 16.09 16.12 16.37
CA LYS A 11 15.63 17.52 16.29
C LYS A 11 14.47 17.86 17.21
N SER A 12 14.32 17.12 18.32
CA SER A 12 13.41 17.50 19.39
C SER A 12 13.96 18.71 20.15
N ASN A 13 13.10 19.67 20.42
CA ASN A 13 13.42 20.88 21.19
C ASN A 13 13.04 20.69 22.67
N GLY A 14 13.64 21.50 23.56
CA GLY A 14 13.25 21.55 24.97
C GLY A 14 13.71 20.35 25.78
N GLN A 15 14.88 19.78 25.45
CA GLN A 15 15.48 18.73 26.27
C GLN A 15 15.88 19.31 27.64
N THR A 16 15.38 18.70 28.70
CA THR A 16 15.73 19.03 30.10
C THR A 16 16.73 18.04 30.70
N ASP A 17 16.93 16.88 30.05
CA ASP A 17 17.90 15.87 30.45
C ASP A 17 19.21 16.05 29.68
N ILE A 18 20.29 16.20 30.44
CA ILE A 18 21.66 16.41 29.96
C ILE A 18 22.38 15.10 29.66
N LYS A 19 21.90 13.97 30.17
CA LYS A 19 22.52 12.65 29.95
C LYS A 19 22.08 12.03 28.62
N GLY A 20 20.82 12.23 28.26
CA GLY A 20 20.30 11.73 26.99
C GLY A 20 18.97 12.35 26.56
N CYS A 21 18.63 12.15 25.29
CA CYS A 21 17.40 12.66 24.70
C CYS A 21 16.21 11.78 25.06
N SER A 22 15.21 12.35 25.71
CA SER A 22 14.00 11.62 26.16
C SER A 22 13.12 11.14 24.99
N SER A 23 13.25 11.73 23.79
CA SER A 23 12.45 11.35 22.62
C SER A 23 13.02 10.21 21.80
N CYS A 24 14.35 10.08 21.73
CA CYS A 24 14.98 9.11 20.84
C CYS A 24 16.03 8.23 21.51
N GLY A 25 16.45 8.54 22.74
CA GLY A 25 17.47 7.78 23.48
C GLY A 25 18.92 8.14 23.11
N TYR A 26 19.14 9.25 22.40
CA TYR A 26 20.48 9.72 22.06
C TYR A 26 21.26 10.13 23.32
N SER A 27 22.44 9.56 23.57
CA SER A 27 23.28 9.93 24.72
C SER A 27 24.18 11.11 24.39
N PHE A 28 24.17 12.15 25.22
CA PHE A 28 25.01 13.35 25.04
C PHE A 28 26.42 13.15 25.62
N GLU A 29 26.58 12.25 26.58
CA GLU A 29 27.87 11.94 27.24
C GLU A 29 28.66 10.83 26.51
N ALA A 30 28.03 10.15 25.53
CA ALA A 30 28.68 9.11 24.75
C ALA A 30 29.83 9.65 23.89
N THR A 31 30.75 8.79 23.50
CA THR A 31 31.88 9.17 22.63
C THR A 31 31.40 9.62 21.25
N SER A 32 32.19 10.45 20.56
CA SER A 32 31.87 10.91 19.20
C SER A 32 31.64 9.75 18.21
N GLU A 33 32.32 8.62 18.42
CA GLU A 33 32.14 7.39 17.65
C GLU A 33 30.77 6.75 17.91
N GLU A 34 30.39 6.57 19.18
CA GLU A 34 29.08 6.00 19.57
C GLU A 34 27.91 6.89 19.14
N GLN A 35 28.06 8.21 19.29
CA GLN A 35 27.09 9.20 18.83
C GLN A 35 26.87 9.11 17.32
N SER A 36 27.96 9.02 16.55
CA SER A 36 27.91 8.88 15.09
C SER A 36 27.25 7.56 14.67
N LYS A 37 27.60 6.45 15.33
CA LYS A 37 26.96 5.14 15.11
C LYS A 37 25.46 5.20 15.38
N PHE A 38 25.04 5.81 16.49
CA PHE A 38 23.63 5.95 16.85
C PHE A 38 22.85 6.76 15.81
N ILE A 39 23.37 7.93 15.41
CA ILE A 39 22.75 8.77 14.38
C ILE A 39 22.60 7.99 13.07
N GLY A 40 23.65 7.27 12.66
CA GLY A 40 23.62 6.40 11.48
C GLY A 40 22.52 5.35 11.55
N GLN A 41 22.41 4.62 12.66
CA GLN A 41 21.35 3.62 12.87
C GLN A 41 19.95 4.26 12.84
N LEU A 42 19.78 5.45 13.45
CA LEU A 42 18.50 6.15 13.46
C LEU A 42 18.08 6.59 12.04
N ILE A 43 19.02 7.09 11.24
CA ILE A 43 18.78 7.46 9.83
C ILE A 43 18.37 6.23 9.02
N LEU A 44 19.08 5.10 9.18
CA LEU A 44 18.76 3.85 8.52
C LEU A 44 17.38 3.31 8.92
N LYS A 45 17.04 3.33 10.22
CA LYS A 45 15.70 2.95 10.71
C LYS A 45 14.60 3.84 10.13
N LYS A 46 14.79 5.17 10.12
CA LYS A 46 13.81 6.10 9.52
C LYS A 46 13.66 5.88 8.02
N SER A 47 14.75 5.67 7.30
CA SER A 47 14.76 5.43 5.85
C SER A 47 14.01 4.14 5.50
N THR A 48 14.33 3.04 6.18
CA THR A 48 13.69 1.73 5.96
C THR A 48 12.19 1.75 6.27
N LEU A 49 11.76 2.44 7.33
CA LEU A 49 10.34 2.65 7.63
C LEU A 49 9.63 3.48 6.55
N LYS A 50 10.29 4.54 6.04
CA LYS A 50 9.75 5.36 4.95
C LYS A 50 9.58 4.56 3.66
N GLU A 51 10.54 3.70 3.35
CA GLU A 51 10.48 2.79 2.20
C GLU A 51 9.30 1.81 2.35
N ALA A 52 9.15 1.19 3.52
CA ALA A 52 8.02 0.29 3.81
C ALA A 52 6.66 1.00 3.64
N LYS A 53 6.51 2.23 4.18
CA LYS A 53 5.29 3.03 3.99
C LYS A 53 5.02 3.35 2.52
N THR A 54 6.06 3.61 1.75
CA THR A 54 5.94 3.90 0.30
C THR A 54 5.48 2.67 -0.48
N LYS A 55 6.04 1.48 -0.18
CA LYS A 55 5.60 0.21 -0.77
C LYS A 55 4.12 -0.07 -0.51
N LEU A 56 3.66 0.14 0.73
CA LEU A 56 2.23 0.00 1.08
C LEU A 56 1.34 1.01 0.34
N LYS A 57 1.78 2.27 0.22
CA LYS A 57 1.03 3.30 -0.53
C LYS A 57 0.87 2.93 -2.00
N ARG A 58 1.93 2.42 -2.65
CA ARG A 58 1.87 1.96 -4.05
C ARG A 58 0.87 0.81 -4.23
N ALA A 59 0.89 -0.18 -3.33
CA ALA A 59 -0.05 -1.29 -3.38
C ALA A 59 -1.52 -0.83 -3.23
N ARG A 60 -1.79 0.16 -2.36
CA ARG A 60 -3.11 0.78 -2.22
C ARG A 60 -3.55 1.50 -3.49
N ILE A 61 -2.67 2.29 -4.07
CA ILE A 61 -2.95 3.03 -5.31
C ILE A 61 -3.28 2.04 -6.43
N ALA A 62 -2.60 0.90 -6.52
CA ALA A 62 -2.92 -0.13 -7.51
C ALA A 62 -4.37 -0.64 -7.37
N LEU A 63 -4.85 -0.91 -6.16
CA LEU A 63 -6.24 -1.32 -5.92
C LEU A 63 -7.25 -0.24 -6.30
N TRP A 64 -6.94 1.03 -6.04
CA TRP A 64 -7.81 2.14 -6.45
C TRP A 64 -7.84 2.33 -7.96
N ILE A 65 -6.70 2.18 -8.64
CA ILE A 65 -6.64 2.23 -10.11
C ILE A 65 -7.47 1.09 -10.72
N ILE A 66 -7.32 -0.13 -10.19
CA ILE A 66 -8.09 -1.30 -10.66
C ILE A 66 -9.58 -1.09 -10.40
N GLY A 67 -9.97 -0.68 -9.18
CA GLY A 67 -11.36 -0.40 -8.85
C GLY A 67 -11.96 0.71 -9.72
N GLY A 68 -11.22 1.79 -9.94
CA GLY A 68 -11.62 2.87 -10.84
C GLY A 68 -11.81 2.38 -12.29
N TYR A 69 -10.90 1.55 -12.80
CA TYR A 69 -11.03 0.94 -14.13
C TYR A 69 -12.32 0.12 -14.26
N PHE A 70 -12.68 -0.67 -13.23
CA PHE A 70 -13.92 -1.47 -13.23
C PHE A 70 -15.18 -0.62 -13.15
N VAL A 71 -15.16 0.47 -12.38
CA VAL A 71 -16.29 1.41 -12.34
C VAL A 71 -16.45 2.10 -13.70
N LEU A 72 -15.34 2.58 -14.28
CA LEU A 72 -15.35 3.23 -15.60
C LEU A 72 -15.81 2.28 -16.71
N SER A 73 -15.41 1.00 -16.66
CA SER A 73 -15.90 0.02 -17.63
C SER A 73 -17.41 -0.21 -17.48
N GLY A 74 -17.92 -0.30 -16.26
CA GLY A 74 -19.36 -0.39 -15.99
C GLY A 74 -20.14 0.81 -16.55
N VAL A 75 -19.63 2.03 -16.34
CA VAL A 75 -20.24 3.26 -16.90
C VAL A 75 -20.18 3.25 -18.43
N TYR A 76 -19.06 2.82 -19.03
CA TYR A 76 -18.94 2.70 -20.48
C TYR A 76 -19.96 1.72 -21.07
N PHE A 77 -20.15 0.55 -20.44
CA PHE A 77 -21.16 -0.41 -20.85
C PHE A 77 -22.58 0.16 -20.75
N MET A 78 -22.86 0.93 -19.69
CA MET A 78 -24.14 1.62 -19.49
C MET A 78 -24.44 2.64 -20.60
N LEU A 79 -23.43 3.35 -21.12
CA LEU A 79 -23.61 4.37 -22.15
C LEU A 79 -23.64 3.82 -23.59
N THR A 80 -23.00 2.68 -23.84
CA THR A 80 -22.79 2.15 -25.19
C THR A 80 -23.85 1.13 -25.61
N PHE A 81 -24.42 0.39 -24.67
CA PHE A 81 -25.41 -0.64 -24.96
C PHE A 81 -26.82 -0.05 -24.83
N GLU A 82 -27.52 0.07 -25.96
CA GLU A 82 -28.90 0.62 -26.01
C GLU A 82 -29.90 -0.24 -25.24
N ALA A 83 -29.67 -1.56 -25.21
CA ALA A 83 -30.35 -2.43 -24.27
C ALA A 83 -29.66 -2.25 -22.91
N PHE A 84 -30.26 -1.45 -22.03
CA PHE A 84 -29.93 -1.31 -20.59
C PHE A 84 -30.07 -2.64 -19.83
N SER A 85 -29.46 -3.71 -20.33
CA SER A 85 -29.47 -5.02 -19.70
C SER A 85 -28.59 -4.94 -18.45
N PRO A 86 -29.17 -5.10 -17.25
CA PRO A 86 -28.43 -5.00 -15.99
C PRO A 86 -27.25 -5.97 -15.90
N LEU A 87 -27.33 -7.07 -16.65
CA LEU A 87 -26.33 -8.12 -16.66
C LEU A 87 -24.93 -7.64 -17.06
N TYR A 88 -24.81 -6.60 -17.90
CA TYR A 88 -23.51 -6.15 -18.41
C TYR A 88 -22.86 -5.03 -17.60
N PHE A 89 -23.64 -4.13 -17.00
CA PHE A 89 -23.08 -2.99 -16.26
C PHE A 89 -23.05 -3.19 -14.74
N VAL A 90 -23.98 -3.97 -14.16
CA VAL A 90 -24.07 -4.17 -12.71
C VAL A 90 -22.85 -4.93 -12.16
N PRO A 91 -22.39 -6.05 -12.76
CA PRO A 91 -21.21 -6.75 -12.26
C PRO A 91 -19.95 -5.88 -12.21
N PRO A 92 -19.49 -5.21 -13.29
CA PRO A 92 -18.28 -4.39 -13.21
C PRO A 92 -18.39 -3.25 -12.18
N MET A 93 -19.58 -2.65 -12.01
CA MET A 93 -19.81 -1.67 -10.94
C MET A 93 -19.62 -2.27 -9.54
N ILE A 94 -20.27 -3.39 -9.23
CA ILE A 94 -20.17 -4.05 -7.92
C ILE A 94 -18.72 -4.43 -7.63
N PHE A 95 -18.05 -5.08 -8.59
CA PHE A 95 -16.65 -5.46 -8.44
C PHE A 95 -15.75 -4.24 -8.26
N GLY A 96 -15.97 -3.17 -9.03
CA GLY A 96 -15.24 -1.91 -8.88
C GLY A 96 -15.36 -1.29 -7.48
N LEU A 97 -16.58 -1.25 -6.93
CA LEU A 97 -16.82 -0.79 -5.57
C LEU A 97 -16.15 -1.70 -4.52
N LEU A 98 -16.17 -3.02 -4.72
CA LEU A 98 -15.46 -3.96 -3.84
C LEU A 98 -13.95 -3.72 -3.84
N PHE A 99 -13.33 -3.52 -5.02
CA PHE A 99 -11.90 -3.19 -5.10
C PHE A 99 -11.56 -1.87 -4.41
N ILE A 100 -12.40 -0.84 -4.55
CA ILE A 100 -12.23 0.43 -3.83
C ILE A 100 -12.33 0.20 -2.32
N GLY A 101 -13.33 -0.58 -1.87
CA GLY A 101 -13.51 -0.97 -0.47
C GLY A 101 -12.28 -1.71 0.09
N PHE A 102 -11.72 -2.67 -0.66
CA PHE A 102 -10.48 -3.34 -0.28
C PHE A 102 -9.28 -2.39 -0.30
N GLY A 103 -9.27 -1.39 -1.18
CA GLY A 103 -8.32 -0.28 -1.14
C GLY A 103 -8.32 0.43 0.21
N PHE A 104 -9.48 0.69 0.82
CA PHE A 104 -9.58 1.22 2.18
C PHE A 104 -9.18 0.20 3.25
N LEU A 105 -9.51 -1.09 3.06
CA LEU A 105 -9.12 -2.13 4.01
C LEU A 105 -7.59 -2.29 4.11
N THR A 106 -6.82 -1.87 3.09
CA THR A 106 -5.35 -1.89 3.14
C THR A 106 -4.73 -1.06 4.26
N PHE A 107 -5.44 -0.06 4.81
CA PHE A 107 -4.94 0.71 5.95
C PHE A 107 -4.80 -0.15 7.21
N LYS A 108 -5.69 -1.13 7.39
CA LYS A 108 -5.70 -2.03 8.55
C LYS A 108 -4.99 -3.35 8.26
N SER A 109 -5.26 -3.96 7.11
CA SER A 109 -4.76 -5.30 6.76
C SER A 109 -4.35 -5.38 5.28
N PRO A 110 -3.18 -4.83 4.91
CA PRO A 110 -2.79 -4.69 3.51
C PRO A 110 -2.60 -6.02 2.77
N ILE A 111 -2.00 -7.03 3.41
CA ILE A 111 -1.83 -8.36 2.80
C ILE A 111 -3.18 -9.01 2.49
N ILE A 112 -4.08 -9.05 3.48
CA ILE A 112 -5.40 -9.68 3.35
C ILE A 112 -6.19 -8.99 2.24
N SER A 113 -6.18 -7.66 2.22
CA SER A 113 -6.88 -6.86 1.21
C SER A 113 -6.41 -7.17 -0.21
N ILE A 114 -5.09 -7.29 -0.44
CA ILE A 114 -4.53 -7.59 -1.75
C ILE A 114 -4.86 -9.03 -2.18
N VAL A 115 -4.72 -10.00 -1.28
CA VAL A 115 -4.99 -11.42 -1.58
C VAL A 115 -6.46 -11.63 -1.92
N ILE A 116 -7.39 -11.08 -1.13
CA ILE A 116 -8.83 -11.19 -1.41
C ILE A 116 -9.16 -10.53 -2.75
N SER A 117 -8.59 -9.36 -3.02
CA SER A 117 -8.77 -8.67 -4.31
C SER A 117 -8.24 -9.51 -5.48
N LEU A 118 -7.13 -10.21 -5.30
CA LEU A 118 -6.55 -11.06 -6.34
C LEU A 118 -7.44 -12.27 -6.63
N ILE A 119 -8.03 -12.88 -5.60
CA ILE A 119 -9.01 -13.95 -5.78
C ILE A 119 -10.25 -13.40 -6.49
N LEU A 120 -10.73 -12.23 -6.05
CA LEU A 120 -11.93 -11.62 -6.60
C LEU A 120 -11.79 -11.30 -8.10
N ILE A 121 -10.62 -10.83 -8.56
CA ILE A 121 -10.42 -10.53 -9.98
C ILE A 121 -10.40 -11.79 -10.84
N ILE A 122 -9.80 -12.86 -10.33
CA ILE A 122 -9.78 -14.15 -11.00
C ILE A 122 -11.21 -14.71 -11.09
N SER A 123 -11.97 -14.63 -10.00
CA SER A 123 -13.39 -15.01 -9.99
C SER A 123 -14.23 -14.20 -10.97
N TYR A 124 -14.00 -12.89 -11.09
CA TYR A 124 -14.68 -12.04 -12.07
C TYR A 124 -14.39 -12.49 -13.51
N TRP A 125 -13.14 -12.80 -13.85
CA TRP A 125 -12.81 -13.30 -15.18
C TRP A 125 -13.38 -14.69 -15.43
N GLY A 126 -13.38 -15.56 -14.42
CA GLY A 126 -14.05 -16.87 -14.49
C GLY A 126 -15.56 -16.75 -14.73
N PHE A 127 -16.22 -15.78 -14.07
CA PHE A 127 -17.63 -15.51 -14.31
C PHE A 127 -17.91 -15.02 -15.75
N ASN A 128 -17.11 -14.08 -16.25
CA ASN A 128 -17.25 -13.60 -17.63
C ASN A 128 -16.96 -14.70 -18.66
N ALA A 129 -16.02 -15.60 -18.39
CA ALA A 129 -15.69 -16.74 -19.24
C ALA A 129 -16.88 -17.68 -19.47
N VAL A 130 -17.76 -17.83 -18.48
CA VAL A 130 -18.98 -18.66 -18.59
C VAL A 130 -20.04 -17.97 -19.45
N ILE A 131 -20.08 -16.63 -19.46
CA ILE A 131 -21.06 -15.86 -20.26
C ILE A 131 -20.63 -15.77 -21.72
N ASP A 132 -19.37 -15.41 -21.98
CA ASP A 132 -18.81 -15.32 -23.32
C ASP A 132 -17.34 -15.75 -23.31
N ILE A 133 -17.03 -16.87 -23.95
CA ILE A 133 -15.68 -17.40 -24.01
C ILE A 133 -14.72 -16.48 -24.79
N ASN A 134 -15.25 -15.68 -25.72
CA ASN A 134 -14.46 -14.69 -26.46
C ASN A 134 -14.02 -13.52 -25.57
N ALA A 135 -14.72 -13.26 -24.46
CA ALA A 135 -14.33 -12.27 -23.47
C ALA A 135 -13.04 -12.64 -22.74
N ILE A 136 -12.61 -13.91 -22.76
CA ILE A 136 -11.32 -14.34 -22.20
C ILE A 136 -10.17 -13.80 -23.05
N ILE A 137 -10.28 -14.00 -24.37
CA ILE A 137 -9.26 -13.66 -25.37
C ILE A 137 -9.16 -12.15 -25.55
N ARG A 138 -10.31 -11.46 -25.55
CA ARG A 138 -10.33 -9.99 -25.60
C ARG A 138 -9.76 -9.39 -24.31
N GLY A 139 -8.79 -8.48 -24.47
CA GLY A 139 -8.16 -7.79 -23.35
C GLY A 139 -7.23 -8.66 -22.50
N LEU A 140 -6.80 -9.84 -22.99
CA LEU A 140 -5.88 -10.73 -22.27
C LEU A 140 -4.59 -10.03 -21.83
N LEU A 141 -4.02 -9.17 -22.69
CA LEU A 141 -2.86 -8.35 -22.35
C LEU A 141 -3.10 -7.49 -21.10
N PHE A 142 -4.25 -6.85 -21.01
CA PHE A 142 -4.60 -5.99 -19.86
C PHE A 142 -4.77 -6.82 -18.58
N LYS A 143 -5.37 -8.02 -18.69
CA LYS A 143 -5.52 -8.95 -17.56
C LYS A 143 -4.16 -9.40 -17.01
N ILE A 144 -3.22 -9.75 -17.89
CA ILE A 144 -1.85 -10.13 -17.51
C ILE A 144 -1.16 -8.96 -16.80
N VAL A 145 -1.27 -7.74 -17.34
CA VAL A 145 -0.72 -6.54 -16.71
C VAL A 145 -1.29 -6.33 -15.31
N ILE A 146 -2.61 -6.44 -15.14
CA ILE A 146 -3.23 -6.30 -13.81
C ILE A 146 -2.70 -7.36 -12.84
N LEU A 147 -2.61 -8.63 -13.26
CA LEU A 147 -2.06 -9.70 -12.41
C LEU A 147 -0.62 -9.40 -12.00
N MET A 148 0.23 -9.00 -12.94
CA MET A 148 1.63 -8.64 -12.66
C MET A 148 1.72 -7.50 -11.63
N VAL A 149 0.89 -6.45 -11.80
CA VAL A 149 0.83 -5.32 -10.86
C VAL A 149 0.38 -5.79 -9.48
N MET A 150 -0.65 -6.64 -9.38
CA MET A 150 -1.15 -7.15 -8.10
C MET A 150 -0.15 -8.06 -7.40
N ILE A 151 0.53 -8.94 -8.13
CA ILE A 151 1.57 -9.82 -7.59
C ILE A 151 2.74 -8.98 -7.07
N HIS A 152 3.17 -7.97 -7.83
CA HIS A 152 4.22 -7.06 -7.40
C HIS A 152 3.80 -6.24 -6.17
N ALA A 153 2.55 -5.79 -6.11
CA ALA A 153 1.98 -5.10 -4.97
C ALA A 153 1.94 -6.00 -3.72
N LEU A 154 1.60 -7.29 -3.87
CA LEU A 154 1.61 -8.27 -2.80
C LEU A 154 3.03 -8.50 -2.26
N MET A 155 3.99 -8.77 -3.14
CA MET A 155 5.40 -8.96 -2.76
C MET A 155 5.96 -7.73 -2.03
N SER A 156 5.72 -6.54 -2.56
CA SER A 156 6.14 -5.27 -1.94
C SER A 156 5.52 -5.06 -0.56
N THR A 157 4.26 -5.48 -0.38
CA THR A 157 3.54 -5.38 0.89
C THR A 157 4.08 -6.36 1.93
N ILE A 158 4.41 -7.60 1.52
CA ILE A 158 5.02 -8.60 2.40
C ILE A 158 6.38 -8.09 2.90
N GLN A 159 7.22 -7.56 2.00
CA GLN A 159 8.50 -6.94 2.36
C GLN A 159 8.32 -5.75 3.30
N ALA A 160 7.35 -4.87 3.03
CA ALA A 160 7.08 -3.72 3.90
C ALA A 160 6.68 -4.15 5.31
N LYS A 161 5.85 -5.20 5.43
CA LYS A 161 5.40 -5.73 6.73
C LYS A 161 6.54 -6.41 7.49
N SER A 162 7.43 -7.12 6.80
CA SER A 162 8.60 -7.73 7.45
C SER A 162 9.61 -6.68 7.93
N ILE A 163 9.81 -5.59 7.18
CA ILE A 163 10.63 -4.44 7.60
C ILE A 163 10.02 -3.77 8.83
N GLN A 164 8.72 -3.49 8.83
CA GLN A 164 8.04 -2.90 9.99
C GLN A 164 8.17 -3.79 11.22
N LYS A 165 8.02 -5.11 11.06
CA LYS A 165 8.24 -6.06 12.17
C LYS A 165 9.68 -5.99 12.69
N LYS A 166 10.69 -5.95 11.81
CA LYS A 166 12.10 -5.87 12.22
C LYS A 166 12.49 -4.55 12.90
N VAL A 167 11.86 -3.44 12.52
CA VAL A 167 12.18 -2.10 13.08
C VAL A 167 11.37 -1.78 14.33
N ASN A 168 10.19 -2.38 14.49
CA ASN A 168 9.31 -2.23 15.65
C ASN A 168 9.50 -3.35 16.70
N ILE A 169 10.60 -4.10 16.60
CA ILE A 169 11.21 -4.92 17.66
C ILE A 169 12.40 -4.12 18.21
#